data_AF-A0A5B7F0Z3-F1
#
_entry.id   AF-A0A5B7F0Z3-F1
#
_cell.length_a   1.000
_cell.length_b   1.000
_cell.length_c   1.000
_cell.angle_alpha   90.00
_cell.angle_beta   90.00
_cell.angle_gamma   90.00
#
_symmetry.space_group_name_H-M   'P 1'
#
loop_
_entity.id
_entity.type
_entity.pdbx_description
1 polymer ?
#
loop_
_entity_poly.entity_id
_entity_poly.type
_entity_poly.pdbx_seq_one_letter_code
_entity_poly.pdbx_strand_id
1 'polypeptide(L)'
;MQSRGTAINDAQLYSTAAEIEEDGKCFTGRRTRLPAPKPLTEDFSVWNFLYKNIGKDLSKVSMPVTLNEPLNLLQRMCEELEYSELLDKAAGLEDAGERMVLVASFAVSAYASSIYRAAHKPFNPLLGKVHLTLRETEDSTVEDHYEWNKVTTCVHNLFGGGQRWVDQYGEMMIKNANKGLTCKLSFVRASSWSSKRHEVFGTVTDSTGHVLHNLFGKWTEALYCGHAPSARVVWRPGSMPEDFHLYYGFTRFAMELNELDEDQAKYLPSTDTRFRPDQR
;
A
#
# COMPACT_ATOMS: atom_id res chain seq x y z
N MET A 1 38.20 -24.30 8.16
CA MET A 1 36.98 -24.42 7.32
C MET A 1 36.47 -23.02 7.08
N GLN A 2 36.77 -22.44 5.92
CA GLN A 2 36.34 -21.09 5.54
C GLN A 2 34.88 -21.16 5.09
N SER A 3 34.04 -20.31 5.69
CA SER A 3 32.65 -20.13 5.31
C SER A 3 32.59 -19.49 3.92
N ARG A 4 31.86 -20.13 3.00
CA ARG A 4 31.46 -19.51 1.73
C ARG A 4 30.25 -18.63 2.02
N GLY A 5 30.50 -17.37 2.39
CA GLY A 5 29.50 -16.32 2.29
C GLY A 5 29.41 -15.88 0.83
N THR A 6 28.35 -16.27 0.13
CA THR A 6 28.08 -15.77 -1.21
C THR A 6 27.59 -14.33 -1.08
N ALA A 7 28.42 -13.35 -1.47
CA ALA A 7 28.01 -11.96 -1.52
C ALA A 7 26.86 -11.82 -2.53
N ILE A 8 25.66 -11.53 -2.04
CA ILE A 8 24.53 -11.15 -2.90
C ILE A 8 24.84 -9.75 -3.42
N ASN A 9 24.93 -9.58 -4.73
CA ASN A 9 25.21 -8.30 -5.37
C ASN A 9 24.08 -7.31 -5.05
N ASP A 10 24.40 -6.05 -4.72
CA ASP A 10 23.43 -4.97 -4.43
C ASP A 10 22.36 -4.83 -5.52
N ALA A 11 22.69 -5.16 -6.78
CA ALA A 11 21.73 -5.17 -7.89
C ALA A 11 20.66 -6.29 -7.80
N GLN A 12 20.99 -7.43 -7.19
CA GLN A 12 20.07 -8.56 -7.02
C GLN A 12 19.16 -8.42 -5.79
N LEU A 13 19.64 -7.74 -4.73
CA LEU A 13 18.87 -7.46 -3.51
C LEU A 13 17.56 -6.69 -3.82
N TYR A 14 17.62 -5.83 -4.84
CA TYR A 14 16.54 -4.89 -5.21
C TYR A 14 15.96 -5.14 -6.61
N SER A 15 16.25 -6.29 -7.24
CA SER A 15 15.49 -6.74 -8.42
C SER A 15 14.00 -6.80 -8.03
N THR A 16 13.20 -6.06 -8.80
CA THR A 16 11.78 -5.82 -8.52
C THR A 16 10.91 -6.93 -9.08
N ALA A 17 9.67 -7.03 -8.60
CA ALA A 17 8.61 -7.87 -9.17
C ALA A 17 8.37 -7.65 -10.68
N ALA A 18 8.91 -6.56 -11.26
CA ALA A 18 8.84 -6.30 -12.70
C ALA A 18 9.56 -7.35 -13.56
N GLU A 19 10.61 -8.02 -13.05
CA GLU A 19 11.29 -9.09 -13.79
C GLU A 19 10.51 -10.42 -13.78
N ILE A 20 9.45 -10.53 -12.98
CA ILE A 20 8.60 -11.74 -12.88
C ILE A 20 7.40 -11.67 -13.85
N GLU A 21 7.13 -10.51 -14.48
CA GLU A 21 5.96 -10.30 -15.36
C GLU A 21 6.23 -10.47 -16.87
N GLU A 22 7.39 -10.96 -17.31
CA GLU A 22 7.72 -11.02 -18.74
C GLU A 22 6.89 -12.03 -19.58
N ASP A 23 6.14 -12.98 -18.98
CA ASP A 23 5.51 -14.06 -19.75
C ASP A 23 3.99 -14.20 -19.63
N GLY A 24 3.25 -13.20 -19.14
CA GLY A 24 1.77 -13.18 -19.18
C GLY A 24 1.04 -14.40 -18.58
N LYS A 25 1.76 -15.33 -17.94
CA LYS A 25 1.27 -16.56 -17.34
C LYS A 25 1.09 -16.34 -15.85
N CYS A 26 -0.13 -16.53 -15.39
CA CYS A 26 -0.46 -16.52 -13.97
C CYS A 26 0.17 -17.75 -13.30
N PHE A 27 1.35 -17.61 -12.70
CA PHE A 27 2.03 -18.68 -11.97
C PHE A 27 1.29 -19.13 -10.70
N THR A 28 0.30 -18.36 -10.23
CA THR A 28 -0.42 -18.60 -8.97
C THR A 28 -1.74 -19.36 -9.15
N GLY A 29 -2.25 -19.49 -10.38
CA GLY A 29 -3.58 -20.05 -10.65
C GLY A 29 -4.76 -19.17 -10.18
N ARG A 30 -4.48 -17.96 -9.66
CA ARG A 30 -5.47 -17.01 -9.15
C ARG A 30 -6.20 -16.27 -10.27
N ARG A 31 -7.42 -15.79 -9.98
CA ARG A 31 -8.19 -14.97 -10.95
C ARG A 31 -7.48 -13.68 -11.33
N THR A 32 -7.59 -13.32 -12.61
CA THR A 32 -7.08 -12.07 -13.19
C THR A 32 -8.18 -11.05 -13.51
N ARG A 33 -9.44 -11.43 -13.32
CA ARG A 33 -10.63 -10.59 -13.57
C ARG A 33 -11.75 -10.91 -12.59
N LEU A 34 -12.65 -9.95 -12.36
CA LEU A 34 -13.88 -10.20 -11.61
C LEU A 34 -14.94 -10.87 -12.53
N PRO A 35 -15.95 -11.55 -11.96
CA PRO A 35 -17.01 -12.20 -12.75
C PRO A 35 -17.84 -11.23 -13.61
N ALA A 36 -17.95 -9.98 -13.17
CA ALA A 36 -18.68 -8.92 -13.88
C ALA A 36 -17.96 -7.56 -13.73
N PRO A 37 -18.06 -6.67 -14.73
CA PRO A 37 -17.61 -5.30 -14.60
C PRO A 37 -18.47 -4.52 -13.59
N LYS A 38 -17.92 -3.43 -13.06
CA LYS A 38 -18.66 -2.54 -12.17
C LYS A 38 -19.90 -1.97 -12.88
N PRO A 39 -21.02 -1.75 -12.16
CA PRO A 39 -22.21 -1.17 -12.75
C PRO A 39 -21.97 0.28 -13.21
N LEU A 40 -22.70 0.71 -14.24
CA LEU A 40 -22.70 2.11 -14.66
C LEU A 40 -23.33 2.96 -13.55
N THR A 41 -22.65 4.03 -13.15
CA THR A 41 -23.08 4.91 -12.04
C THR A 41 -23.98 6.06 -12.49
N GLU A 42 -24.66 5.93 -13.62
CA GLU A 42 -25.35 7.03 -14.31
C GLU A 42 -26.47 7.68 -13.47
N ASP A 43 -27.02 6.98 -12.49
CA ASP A 43 -28.19 7.46 -11.72
C ASP A 43 -27.88 8.02 -10.32
N PHE A 44 -26.61 8.01 -9.86
CA PHE A 44 -26.30 8.35 -8.47
C PHE A 44 -25.42 9.59 -8.29
N SER A 45 -26.01 10.65 -7.72
CA SER A 45 -25.28 11.86 -7.30
C SER A 45 -24.70 11.72 -5.89
N VAL A 46 -23.38 11.51 -5.81
CA VAL A 46 -22.61 11.56 -4.55
C VAL A 46 -22.79 12.87 -3.81
N TRP A 47 -22.91 13.99 -4.54
CA TRP A 47 -23.16 15.29 -3.94
C TRP A 47 -24.48 15.33 -3.17
N ASN A 48 -25.59 14.91 -3.80
CA ASN A 48 -26.90 14.93 -3.16
C ASN A 48 -26.93 14.04 -1.91
N PHE A 49 -26.20 12.92 -1.95
CA PHE A 49 -26.10 12.02 -0.80
C PHE A 49 -25.26 12.61 0.33
N LEU A 50 -24.08 13.16 0.04
CA LEU A 50 -23.21 13.77 1.04
C LEU A 50 -23.87 15.03 1.63
N TYR A 51 -24.53 15.85 0.82
CA TYR A 51 -25.26 17.03 1.25
C TYR A 51 -26.34 16.68 2.29
N LYS A 52 -27.11 15.61 2.06
CA LYS A 52 -28.13 15.10 3.00
C LYS A 52 -27.55 14.55 4.31
N ASN A 53 -26.23 14.35 4.37
CA ASN A 53 -25.53 13.77 5.51
C ASN A 53 -24.39 14.66 6.04
N ILE A 54 -24.37 15.95 5.70
CA ILE A 54 -23.38 16.91 6.25
C ILE A 54 -23.44 16.90 7.78
N GLY A 55 -22.26 16.83 8.41
CA GLY A 55 -22.13 16.79 9.87
C GLY A 55 -22.40 15.42 10.50
N LYS A 56 -22.82 14.42 9.72
CA LYS A 56 -22.92 13.03 10.20
C LYS A 56 -21.62 12.30 9.95
N ASP A 57 -21.31 11.38 10.87
CA ASP A 57 -20.27 10.38 10.67
C ASP A 57 -20.72 9.39 9.58
N LEU A 58 -20.02 9.40 8.44
CA LEU A 58 -20.35 8.55 7.29
C LEU A 58 -20.19 7.05 7.59
N SER A 59 -19.49 6.67 8.66
CA SER A 59 -19.46 5.27 9.11
C SER A 59 -20.82 4.79 9.61
N LYS A 60 -21.67 5.71 10.07
CA LYS A 60 -23.03 5.45 10.58
C LYS A 60 -24.12 5.64 9.52
N VAL A 61 -23.74 6.03 8.30
CA VAL A 61 -24.66 6.22 7.18
C VAL A 61 -24.49 5.05 6.21
N SER A 62 -25.59 4.36 5.90
CA SER A 62 -25.58 3.29 4.90
C SER A 62 -25.26 3.86 3.52
N MET A 63 -24.11 3.45 2.98
CA MET A 63 -23.66 3.87 1.66
C MET A 63 -24.36 3.04 0.58
N PRO A 64 -24.85 3.67 -0.51
CA PRO A 64 -25.40 2.96 -1.65
C PRO A 64 -24.37 1.98 -2.24
N VAL A 65 -24.83 0.79 -2.60
CA VAL A 65 -23.96 -0.28 -3.11
C VAL A 65 -23.17 0.14 -4.36
N THR A 66 -23.69 1.06 -5.17
CA THR A 66 -23.03 1.62 -6.36
C THR A 66 -21.78 2.45 -6.05
N LEU A 67 -21.63 2.95 -4.82
CA LEU A 67 -20.40 3.62 -4.37
C LEU A 67 -19.43 2.67 -3.66
N ASN A 68 -19.93 1.53 -3.23
CA ASN A 68 -19.11 0.50 -2.63
C ASN A 68 -18.35 -0.24 -3.73
N GLU A 69 -17.31 -0.93 -3.31
CA GLU A 69 -16.58 -1.88 -4.11
C GLU A 69 -16.68 -3.24 -3.42
N PRO A 70 -16.43 -4.36 -4.13
CA PRO A 70 -16.58 -5.70 -3.57
C PRO A 70 -15.40 -6.11 -2.67
N LEU A 71 -14.88 -5.18 -1.86
CA LEU A 71 -13.90 -5.39 -0.79
C LEU A 71 -14.34 -4.64 0.47
N ASN A 72 -14.21 -5.29 1.63
CA ASN A 72 -14.50 -4.67 2.91
C ASN A 72 -13.22 -4.10 3.57
N LEU A 73 -13.36 -3.48 4.76
CA LEU A 73 -12.24 -2.86 5.47
C LEU A 73 -11.12 -3.87 5.79
N LEU A 74 -11.43 -5.10 6.16
CA LEU A 74 -10.42 -6.12 6.48
C LEU A 74 -9.59 -6.46 5.26
N GLN A 75 -10.25 -6.64 4.11
CA GLN A 75 -9.57 -6.87 2.85
C GLN A 75 -8.77 -5.64 2.40
N ARG A 76 -9.29 -4.42 2.61
CA ARG A 76 -8.52 -3.18 2.38
C ARG A 76 -7.24 -3.13 3.22
N MET A 77 -7.30 -3.59 4.48
CA MET A 77 -6.10 -3.70 5.31
C MET A 77 -5.12 -4.76 4.78
N CYS A 78 -5.62 -5.86 4.21
CA CYS A 78 -4.77 -6.85 3.54
C CYS A 78 -4.08 -6.29 2.28
N GLU A 79 -4.66 -5.32 1.57
CA GLU A 79 -3.99 -4.67 0.43
C GLU A 79 -2.68 -3.97 0.81
N GLU A 80 -2.49 -3.59 2.08
CA GLU A 80 -1.21 -3.04 2.54
C GLU A 80 -0.07 -4.07 2.46
N LEU A 81 -0.39 -5.36 2.31
CA LEU A 81 0.56 -6.46 2.14
C LEU A 81 0.87 -6.78 0.66
N GLU A 82 0.37 -5.99 -0.30
CA GLU A 82 0.63 -6.21 -1.73
C GLU A 82 2.13 -6.27 -2.05
N TYR A 83 2.95 -5.50 -1.34
CA TYR A 83 4.42 -5.45 -1.49
C TYR A 83 5.15 -6.05 -0.28
N SER A 84 4.59 -7.11 0.31
CA SER A 84 5.16 -7.76 1.51
C SER A 84 6.54 -8.38 1.28
N GLU A 85 6.95 -8.64 0.04
CA GLU A 85 8.30 -9.08 -0.31
C GLU A 85 9.38 -8.09 0.11
N LEU A 86 9.05 -6.81 0.29
CA LEU A 86 9.95 -5.81 0.86
C LEU A 86 10.31 -6.16 2.32
N LEU A 87 9.36 -6.73 3.06
CA LEU A 87 9.57 -7.16 4.44
C LEU A 87 10.40 -8.43 4.51
N ASP A 88 10.17 -9.38 3.60
CA ASP A 88 11.00 -10.59 3.48
C ASP A 88 12.45 -10.22 3.15
N LYS A 89 12.64 -9.29 2.21
CA LYS A 89 13.97 -8.73 1.90
C LYS A 89 14.59 -8.06 3.12
N ALA A 90 13.82 -7.25 3.86
CA ALA A 90 14.30 -6.57 5.06
C ALA A 90 14.75 -7.56 6.14
N ALA A 91 13.97 -8.62 6.39
CA ALA A 91 14.32 -9.64 7.37
C ALA A 91 15.64 -10.36 7.05
N GLY A 92 16.04 -10.40 5.76
CA GLY A 92 17.31 -10.97 5.31
C GLY A 92 18.53 -10.04 5.40
N LEU A 93 18.38 -8.76 5.78
CA LEU A 93 19.49 -7.82 5.84
C LEU A 93 20.09 -7.70 7.24
N GLU A 94 21.42 -7.67 7.31
CA GLU A 94 22.15 -7.44 8.56
C GLU A 94 22.13 -5.97 9.00
N ASP A 95 22.21 -5.04 8.05
CA ASP A 95 22.25 -3.59 8.34
C ASP A 95 20.85 -3.05 8.67
N ALA A 96 20.69 -2.53 9.89
CA ALA A 96 19.41 -2.03 10.38
C ALA A 96 18.94 -0.75 9.67
N GLY A 97 19.86 0.05 9.10
CA GLY A 97 19.54 1.23 8.30
C GLY A 97 18.90 0.84 6.97
N GLU A 98 19.48 -0.14 6.28
CA GLU A 98 18.94 -0.73 5.05
C GLU A 98 17.60 -1.45 5.30
N ARG A 99 17.45 -2.14 6.44
CA ARG A 99 16.14 -2.67 6.86
C ARG A 99 15.11 -1.57 7.02
N MET A 100 15.45 -0.47 7.69
CA MET A 100 14.55 0.68 7.85
C MET A 100 14.16 1.30 6.50
N VAL A 101 15.06 1.33 5.51
CA VAL A 101 14.74 1.78 4.14
C VAL A 101 13.68 0.89 3.49
N LEU A 102 13.78 -0.44 3.63
CA LEU A 102 12.78 -1.37 3.08
C LEU A 102 11.44 -1.30 3.83
N VAL A 103 11.46 -1.19 5.16
CA VAL A 103 10.23 -0.95 5.96
C VAL A 103 9.57 0.37 5.59
N ALA A 104 10.35 1.42 5.36
CA ALA A 104 9.84 2.71 4.89
C ALA A 104 9.22 2.61 3.50
N SER A 105 9.85 1.84 2.60
CA SER A 105 9.34 1.57 1.26
C SER A 105 8.02 0.81 1.32
N PHE A 106 7.92 -0.21 2.18
CA PHE A 106 6.69 -0.95 2.44
C PHE A 106 5.57 -0.03 2.96
N ALA A 107 5.87 0.82 3.93
CA ALA A 107 4.90 1.77 4.48
C ALA A 107 4.39 2.80 3.45
N VAL A 108 5.23 3.22 2.50
CA VAL A 108 4.84 4.09 1.38
C VAL A 108 3.99 3.32 0.35
N SER A 109 4.35 2.06 0.07
CA SER A 109 3.68 1.23 -0.94
C SER A 109 2.18 1.01 -0.66
N ALA A 110 1.79 1.01 0.62
CA ALA A 110 0.41 0.87 1.08
C ALA A 110 -0.55 1.94 0.49
N TYR A 111 -0.03 3.07 0.01
CA TYR A 111 -0.85 4.13 -0.60
C TYR A 111 -0.96 4.04 -2.12
N ALA A 112 -0.15 3.21 -2.79
CA ALA A 112 -0.03 3.21 -4.25
C ALA A 112 -1.36 2.92 -4.96
N SER A 113 -2.09 1.88 -4.52
CA SER A 113 -3.36 1.48 -5.12
C SER A 113 -4.46 2.53 -4.99
N SER A 114 -4.33 3.47 -4.05
CA SER A 114 -5.36 4.48 -3.78
C SER A 114 -5.60 5.45 -4.94
N ILE A 115 -4.59 5.66 -5.82
CA ILE A 115 -4.72 6.58 -6.95
C ILE A 115 -5.80 6.16 -7.95
N TYR A 116 -6.01 4.86 -8.12
CA TYR A 116 -6.97 4.32 -9.08
C TYR A 116 -8.39 4.21 -8.50
N ARG A 117 -8.57 4.48 -7.19
CA ARG A 117 -9.78 4.14 -6.45
C ARG A 117 -10.50 5.35 -5.83
N ALA A 118 -10.14 6.55 -6.29
CA ALA A 118 -10.72 7.83 -5.86
C ALA A 118 -12.24 7.96 -6.07
N ALA A 119 -12.83 7.13 -6.95
CA ALA A 119 -14.25 7.17 -7.27
C ALA A 119 -15.13 6.42 -6.26
N HIS A 120 -14.54 5.50 -5.48
CA HIS A 120 -15.25 4.60 -4.57
C HIS A 120 -15.21 5.12 -3.13
N LYS A 121 -16.06 4.55 -2.27
CA LYS A 121 -16.12 4.92 -0.85
C LYS A 121 -14.71 4.94 -0.24
N PRO A 122 -14.18 6.10 0.18
CA PRO A 122 -12.97 6.11 0.96
C PRO A 122 -13.31 5.43 2.29
N PHE A 123 -12.66 4.30 2.57
CA PHE A 123 -12.72 3.74 3.91
C PHE A 123 -12.12 4.77 4.85
N ASN A 124 -12.85 5.11 5.92
CA ASN A 124 -12.37 6.06 6.91
C ASN A 124 -11.04 5.51 7.47
N PRO A 125 -9.89 6.16 7.22
CA PRO A 125 -8.63 5.66 7.73
C PRO A 125 -8.73 5.61 9.24
N LEU A 126 -8.47 4.44 9.83
CA LEU A 126 -8.40 4.36 11.28
C LEU A 126 -7.24 5.24 11.73
N LEU A 127 -7.53 6.26 12.55
CA LEU A 127 -6.50 6.95 13.33
C LEU A 127 -5.79 5.89 14.18
N GLY A 128 -4.54 5.60 13.84
CA GLY A 128 -3.84 4.49 14.46
C GLY A 128 -2.37 4.45 14.09
N LYS A 129 -1.66 3.61 14.84
CA LYS A 129 -0.29 3.21 14.56
C LYS A 129 -0.29 1.82 13.93
N VAL A 130 0.59 1.61 12.96
CA VAL A 130 0.94 0.28 12.47
C VAL A 130 2.10 -0.24 13.30
N HIS A 131 2.04 -1.52 13.64
CA HIS A 131 3.10 -2.25 14.33
C HIS A 131 3.57 -3.38 13.44
N LEU A 132 4.87 -3.50 13.27
CA LEU A 132 5.51 -4.56 12.48
C LEU A 132 6.65 -5.14 13.30
N THR A 133 6.71 -6.45 13.38
CA THR A 133 7.83 -7.17 13.98
C THR A 133 8.47 -8.04 12.91
N LEU A 134 9.73 -7.76 12.58
CA LEU A 134 10.53 -8.67 11.76
C LEU A 134 11.18 -9.70 12.69
N ARG A 135 11.00 -10.99 12.40
CA ARG A 135 11.66 -12.07 13.13
C ARG A 135 12.94 -12.45 12.38
N GLU A 136 14.10 -12.22 12.98
CA GLU A 136 15.38 -12.58 12.39
C GLU A 136 15.57 -14.12 12.30
N THR A 137 15.10 -14.89 13.30
CA THR A 137 15.07 -16.38 13.31
C THR A 137 13.97 -16.90 14.25
N GLU A 138 13.58 -18.18 14.14
CA GLU A 138 12.61 -18.83 15.06
C GLU A 138 13.04 -18.78 16.54
N ASP A 139 14.35 -18.70 16.80
CA ASP A 139 14.95 -18.69 18.14
C ASP A 139 15.45 -17.31 18.61
N SER A 140 15.30 -16.25 17.80
CA SER A 140 15.77 -14.91 18.19
C SER A 140 14.90 -14.32 19.30
N THR A 141 15.52 -13.97 20.43
CA THR A 141 14.87 -13.26 21.53
C THR A 141 14.83 -11.75 21.32
N VAL A 142 15.49 -11.23 20.27
CA VAL A 142 15.56 -9.79 19.98
C VAL A 142 14.48 -9.46 18.95
N GLU A 143 13.45 -8.75 19.39
CA GLU A 143 12.36 -8.31 18.54
C GLU A 143 12.78 -7.09 17.72
N ASP A 144 12.82 -7.23 16.38
CA ASP A 144 13.06 -6.09 15.49
C ASP A 144 11.72 -5.40 15.19
N HIS A 145 11.29 -4.57 16.14
CA HIS A 145 9.97 -3.95 16.17
C HIS A 145 9.99 -2.54 15.58
N TYR A 146 9.03 -2.29 14.69
CA TYR A 146 8.79 -1.03 14.03
C TYR A 146 7.38 -0.53 14.36
N GLU A 147 7.23 0.77 14.61
CA GLU A 147 5.95 1.43 14.68
C GLU A 147 5.89 2.67 13.79
N TRP A 148 4.74 2.94 13.16
CA TRP A 148 4.53 4.19 12.42
C TRP A 148 3.08 4.66 12.39
N ASN A 149 2.88 5.96 12.20
CA ASN A 149 1.56 6.54 11.96
C ASN A 149 1.21 6.54 10.45
N LYS A 150 -0.09 6.52 10.13
CA LYS A 150 -0.57 6.76 8.77
C LYS A 150 -0.64 8.25 8.44
N VAL A 151 -0.53 8.59 7.15
CA VAL A 151 -0.72 9.95 6.65
C VAL A 151 -2.18 10.20 6.26
N THR A 152 -2.51 11.46 5.94
CA THR A 152 -3.88 11.84 5.59
C THR A 152 -4.16 11.55 4.13
N THR A 153 -5.19 10.75 3.86
CA THR A 153 -5.79 10.58 2.53
C THR A 153 -6.87 11.64 2.30
N CYS A 154 -6.80 12.35 1.18
CA CYS A 154 -7.80 13.32 0.78
C CYS A 154 -8.36 13.01 -0.60
N VAL A 155 -9.68 12.92 -0.71
CA VAL A 155 -10.36 12.83 -2.00
C VAL A 155 -10.78 14.22 -2.44
N HIS A 156 -10.25 14.68 -3.56
CA HIS A 156 -10.56 15.97 -4.16
C HIS A 156 -11.71 15.85 -5.15
N ASN A 157 -12.34 16.99 -5.44
CA ASN A 157 -13.46 17.10 -6.37
C ASN A 157 -14.66 16.19 -6.02
N LEU A 158 -14.88 15.91 -4.74
CA LEU A 158 -16.07 15.17 -4.27
C LEU A 158 -17.39 15.84 -4.68
N PHE A 159 -17.36 17.16 -4.88
CA PHE A 159 -18.54 18.02 -5.00
C PHE A 159 -18.64 18.79 -6.32
N GLY A 160 -17.66 18.64 -7.21
CA GLY A 160 -17.60 19.37 -8.50
C GLY A 160 -17.77 18.44 -9.70
N GLY A 161 -18.06 19.00 -10.88
CA GLY A 161 -18.11 18.26 -12.15
C GLY A 161 -16.73 17.84 -12.71
N GLY A 162 -15.64 18.12 -11.99
CA GLY A 162 -14.29 17.70 -12.35
C GLY A 162 -14.00 16.26 -11.94
N GLN A 163 -13.00 15.65 -12.59
CA GLN A 163 -12.56 14.29 -12.26
C GLN A 163 -12.08 14.21 -10.81
N ARG A 164 -12.57 13.22 -10.06
CA ARG A 164 -12.10 12.92 -8.70
C ARG A 164 -10.68 12.39 -8.72
N TRP A 165 -9.91 12.76 -7.71
CA TRP A 165 -8.56 12.25 -7.50
C TRP A 165 -8.23 12.17 -6.02
N VAL A 166 -7.28 11.31 -5.68
CA VAL A 166 -6.79 11.10 -4.31
C VAL A 166 -5.42 11.75 -4.16
N ASP A 167 -5.21 12.39 -3.01
CA ASP A 167 -3.91 12.82 -2.54
C ASP A 167 -3.58 12.20 -1.19
N GLN A 168 -2.28 12.11 -0.91
CA GLN A 168 -1.74 11.65 0.37
C GLN A 168 -0.80 12.74 0.88
N TYR A 169 -1.01 13.23 2.10
CA TYR A 169 -0.15 14.27 2.68
C TYR A 169 0.00 14.17 4.20
N GLY A 170 1.08 14.77 4.69
CA GLY A 170 1.43 14.81 6.11
C GLY A 170 2.76 14.13 6.38
N GLU A 171 3.11 14.02 7.66
CA GLU A 171 4.34 13.38 8.10
C GLU A 171 4.08 11.96 8.57
N MET A 172 4.87 11.01 8.08
CA MET A 172 4.97 9.65 8.58
C MET A 172 6.27 9.53 9.37
N MET A 173 6.19 8.99 10.59
CA MET A 173 7.34 8.71 11.42
C MET A 173 7.39 7.23 11.77
N ILE A 174 8.40 6.55 11.24
CA ILE A 174 8.69 5.14 11.49
C ILE A 174 9.80 5.08 12.53
N LYS A 175 9.60 4.29 13.59
CA LYS A 175 10.56 4.14 14.67
C LYS A 175 10.87 2.68 14.90
N ASN A 176 12.14 2.40 15.13
CA ASN A 176 12.58 1.17 15.75
C ASN A 176 13.32 1.54 17.03
N ALA A 177 12.61 1.45 18.16
CA ALA A 177 13.13 1.87 19.46
C ALA A 177 14.31 0.99 19.91
N ASN A 178 14.26 -0.31 19.61
CA ASN A 178 15.27 -1.28 20.02
C ASN A 178 16.62 -1.03 19.33
N LYS A 179 16.60 -0.50 18.10
CA LYS A 179 17.80 -0.14 17.32
C LYS A 179 18.13 1.35 17.36
N GLY A 180 17.32 2.17 18.03
CA GLY A 180 17.50 3.62 18.07
C GLY A 180 17.37 4.32 16.71
N LEU A 181 16.64 3.73 15.76
CA LEU A 181 16.48 4.25 14.41
C LEU A 181 15.14 4.97 14.24
N THR A 182 15.14 6.06 13.48
CA THR A 182 13.92 6.77 13.07
C THR A 182 13.97 7.06 11.58
N CYS A 183 12.87 6.84 10.87
CA CYS A 183 12.66 7.35 9.53
C CYS A 183 11.53 8.37 9.54
N LYS A 184 11.80 9.59 9.05
CA LYS A 184 10.79 10.63 8.90
C LYS A 184 10.54 10.88 7.42
N LEU A 185 9.33 10.62 6.95
CA LEU A 185 8.88 10.85 5.58
C LEU A 185 7.82 11.96 5.55
N SER A 186 7.97 12.87 4.60
CA SER A 186 7.06 13.99 4.33
C SER A 186 6.35 13.74 3.00
N PHE A 187 5.02 13.58 3.06
CA PHE A 187 4.15 13.50 1.89
C PHE A 187 3.67 14.91 1.54
N VAL A 188 4.08 15.39 0.36
CA VAL A 188 3.87 16.77 -0.05
C VAL A 188 2.43 16.98 -0.49
N ARG A 189 1.72 17.84 0.25
CA ARG A 189 0.43 18.36 -0.22
C ARG A 189 0.66 19.30 -1.40
N ALA A 190 0.16 18.92 -2.57
CA ALA A 190 0.37 19.67 -3.79
C ALA A 190 -0.92 19.79 -4.61
N SER A 191 -1.02 20.86 -5.40
CA SER A 191 -2.12 21.01 -6.34
C SER A 191 -1.97 20.03 -7.51
N SER A 192 -3.08 19.72 -8.21
CA SER A 192 -3.11 18.76 -9.32
C SER A 192 -2.14 19.09 -10.46
N TRP A 193 -1.84 20.37 -10.67
CA TRP A 193 -0.94 20.88 -11.71
C TRP A 193 0.51 21.07 -11.24
N SER A 194 0.82 20.75 -9.99
CA SER A 194 2.18 20.90 -9.46
C SER A 194 3.06 19.75 -9.91
N SER A 195 4.32 20.04 -10.27
CA SER A 195 5.34 19.01 -10.48
C SER A 195 5.63 18.21 -9.20
N LYS A 196 5.33 18.79 -8.04
CA LYS A 196 5.51 18.18 -6.72
C LYS A 196 4.38 17.23 -6.31
N ARG A 197 3.45 16.99 -7.22
CA ARG A 197 2.30 16.12 -6.97
C ARG A 197 2.79 14.71 -6.63
N HIS A 198 2.24 14.19 -5.52
CA HIS A 198 2.54 12.89 -4.96
C HIS A 198 3.99 12.72 -4.44
N GLU A 199 4.77 13.80 -4.32
CA GLU A 199 6.14 13.72 -3.81
C GLU A 199 6.17 13.20 -2.37
N VAL A 200 7.13 12.32 -2.12
CA VAL A 200 7.51 11.84 -0.79
C VAL A 200 9.02 12.02 -0.67
N PHE A 201 9.48 12.58 0.45
CA PHE A 201 10.90 12.66 0.76
C PHE A 201 11.15 12.55 2.25
N GLY A 202 12.35 12.16 2.65
CA GLY A 202 12.67 12.01 4.05
C GLY A 202 14.03 11.39 4.29
N THR A 203 14.30 11.06 5.54
CA THR A 203 15.59 10.52 5.96
C THR A 203 15.42 9.41 6.99
N VAL A 204 16.38 8.49 6.98
CA VAL A 204 16.64 7.55 8.06
C VAL A 204 17.76 8.13 8.92
N THR A 205 17.55 8.20 10.23
CA THR A 205 18.51 8.73 11.20
C THR A 205 18.73 7.76 12.34
N ASP A 206 19.94 7.76 12.89
CA ASP A 206 20.25 7.06 14.14
C ASP A 206 19.84 7.86 15.39
N SER A 207 20.16 7.32 16.57
CA SER A 207 19.83 7.93 17.85
C SER A 207 20.58 9.24 18.13
N THR A 208 21.65 9.51 17.40
CA THR A 208 22.42 10.76 17.49
C THR A 208 21.87 11.84 16.55
N GLY A 209 20.92 11.48 15.68
CA GLY A 209 20.39 12.34 14.63
C GLY A 209 21.26 12.34 13.37
N HIS A 210 22.27 11.48 13.27
CA HIS A 210 23.06 11.33 12.06
C HIS A 210 22.21 10.69 10.96
N VAL A 211 22.25 11.29 9.77
CA VAL A 211 21.49 10.81 8.61
C VAL A 211 22.22 9.62 7.98
N LEU A 212 21.59 8.46 8.02
CA LEU A 212 22.09 7.23 7.40
C LEU A 212 21.68 7.15 5.92
N HIS A 213 20.40 7.43 5.62
CA HIS A 213 19.87 7.35 4.27
C HIS A 213 18.93 8.52 3.95
N ASN A 214 18.93 8.95 2.69
CA ASN A 214 17.95 9.89 2.15
C ASN A 214 16.98 9.11 1.26
N LEU A 215 15.68 9.37 1.43
CA LEU A 215 14.60 8.78 0.65
C LEU A 215 13.88 9.88 -0.11
N PHE A 216 13.55 9.64 -1.37
CA PHE A 216 12.76 10.56 -2.18
C PHE A 216 12.04 9.82 -3.30
N GLY A 217 11.00 10.43 -3.86
CA GLY A 217 10.27 9.88 -5.00
C GLY A 217 8.82 10.34 -4.99
N LYS A 218 7.95 9.49 -5.53
CA LYS A 218 6.51 9.70 -5.50
C LYS A 218 5.81 8.40 -5.12
N TRP A 219 4.85 8.46 -4.20
CA TRP A 219 4.09 7.29 -3.74
C TRP A 219 3.26 6.60 -4.84
N THR A 220 3.23 7.17 -6.04
CA THR A 220 2.52 6.65 -7.22
C THR A 220 3.44 6.10 -8.30
N GLU A 221 4.75 6.32 -8.21
CA GLU A 221 5.68 6.01 -9.31
C GLU A 221 6.88 5.18 -8.83
N ALA A 222 7.56 5.63 -7.77
CA ALA A 222 8.75 4.98 -7.24
C ALA A 222 9.21 5.65 -5.95
N LEU A 223 9.90 4.89 -5.11
CA LEU A 223 10.73 5.43 -4.04
C LEU A 223 12.20 5.10 -4.33
N TYR A 224 13.09 6.05 -4.03
CA TYR A 224 14.53 5.98 -4.25
C TYR A 224 15.26 6.21 -2.94
N CYS A 225 16.45 5.61 -2.81
CA CYS A 225 17.37 5.81 -1.70
C CYS A 225 18.72 6.35 -2.19
N GLY A 226 19.26 7.34 -1.50
CA GLY A 226 20.55 7.98 -1.81
C GLY A 226 20.38 9.39 -2.40
N HIS A 227 21.32 9.78 -3.25
CA HIS A 227 21.35 11.12 -3.88
C HIS A 227 21.39 11.00 -5.40
N ALA A 228 20.63 11.84 -6.10
CA ALA A 228 20.71 11.93 -7.55
C ALA A 228 22.12 12.37 -8.00
N PRO A 229 22.64 11.86 -9.14
CA PRO A 229 22.00 10.91 -10.06
C PRO A 229 22.18 9.43 -9.68
N SER A 230 22.99 9.12 -8.66
CA SER A 230 23.37 7.74 -8.29
C SER A 230 22.39 7.05 -7.33
N ALA A 231 21.19 7.61 -7.15
CA ALA A 231 20.19 7.05 -6.24
C ALA A 231 19.67 5.71 -6.77
N ARG A 232 19.50 4.74 -5.87
CA ARG A 232 18.95 3.42 -6.20
C ARG A 232 17.44 3.41 -6.02
N VAL A 233 16.73 2.70 -6.89
CA VAL A 233 15.29 2.43 -6.72
C VAL A 233 15.14 1.41 -5.59
N VAL A 234 14.27 1.70 -4.61
CA VAL A 234 13.93 0.75 -3.53
C VAL A 234 12.59 0.07 -3.76
N TRP A 235 11.64 0.77 -4.40
CA TRP A 235 10.30 0.26 -4.67
C TRP A 235 9.68 0.95 -5.90
N ARG A 236 8.86 0.20 -6.63
CA ARG A 236 7.97 0.67 -7.71
C ARG A 236 6.64 -0.10 -7.62
N PRO A 237 5.50 0.53 -7.94
CA PRO A 237 4.25 -0.19 -8.05
C PRO A 237 4.30 -1.16 -9.25
N GLY A 238 3.58 -2.27 -9.13
CA GLY A 238 3.36 -3.20 -10.24
C GLY A 238 2.49 -2.61 -11.34
N SER A 239 2.43 -3.30 -12.48
CA SER A 239 1.57 -2.90 -13.59
C SER A 239 0.09 -3.11 -13.23
N MET A 240 -0.76 -2.15 -13.59
CA MET A 240 -2.21 -2.34 -13.46
C MET A 240 -2.70 -3.32 -14.53
N PRO A 241 -3.64 -4.23 -14.20
CA PRO A 241 -4.30 -5.06 -15.22
C PRO A 241 -4.96 -4.18 -16.29
N GLU A 242 -4.97 -4.58 -17.56
CA GLU A 242 -5.50 -3.76 -18.68
C GLU A 242 -6.94 -3.27 -18.42
N ASP A 243 -7.78 -4.14 -17.86
CA ASP A 243 -9.19 -3.89 -17.59
C ASP A 243 -9.48 -3.33 -16.18
N PHE A 244 -8.46 -2.85 -15.45
CA PHE A 244 -8.62 -2.39 -14.06
C PHE A 244 -9.74 -1.35 -13.87
N HIS A 245 -9.96 -0.50 -14.87
CA HIS A 245 -10.98 0.54 -14.89
C HIS A 245 -12.42 -0.03 -14.88
N LEU A 246 -12.63 -1.22 -15.45
CA LEU A 246 -13.89 -1.98 -15.39
C LEU A 246 -14.09 -2.60 -14.01
N TYR A 247 -13.02 -2.93 -13.31
CA TYR A 247 -13.03 -3.64 -12.03
C TYR A 247 -12.63 -2.74 -10.87
N TYR A 248 -13.34 -1.61 -10.70
CA TYR A 248 -13.23 -0.70 -9.54
C TYR A 248 -11.84 -0.08 -9.31
N GLY A 249 -10.95 -0.12 -10.30
CA GLY A 249 -9.57 0.33 -10.15
C GLY A 249 -8.70 -0.64 -9.36
N PHE A 250 -9.06 -1.92 -9.30
CA PHE A 250 -8.34 -2.93 -8.52
C PHE A 250 -6.98 -3.25 -9.14
N THR A 251 -5.97 -3.37 -8.27
CA THR A 251 -4.72 -4.05 -8.62
C THR A 251 -4.98 -5.54 -8.79
N ARG A 252 -4.00 -6.26 -9.32
CA ARG A 252 -4.08 -7.73 -9.39
C ARG A 252 -4.29 -8.33 -8.00
N PHE A 253 -3.50 -7.90 -7.02
CA PHE A 253 -3.63 -8.35 -5.62
C PHE A 253 -5.04 -8.12 -5.07
N ALA A 254 -5.61 -6.92 -5.28
CA ALA A 254 -6.96 -6.58 -4.83
C ALA A 254 -8.04 -7.46 -5.50
N MET A 255 -7.86 -7.83 -6.77
CA MET A 255 -8.77 -8.79 -7.42
C MET A 255 -8.69 -10.15 -6.73
N GLU A 256 -7.54 -10.62 -6.29
CA GLU A 256 -7.40 -11.96 -5.71
C GLU A 256 -8.01 -12.08 -4.29
N LEU A 257 -8.09 -10.98 -3.53
CA LEU A 257 -8.49 -10.99 -2.10
C LEU A 257 -9.86 -11.64 -1.80
N ASN A 258 -10.84 -11.45 -2.68
CA ASN A 258 -12.20 -11.98 -2.48
C ASN A 258 -12.52 -13.18 -3.39
N GLU A 259 -11.50 -13.77 -4.01
CA GLU A 259 -11.63 -15.07 -4.66
C GLU A 259 -11.96 -16.15 -3.61
N LEU A 260 -12.91 -17.02 -3.93
CA LEU A 260 -13.29 -18.15 -3.10
C LEU A 260 -13.27 -19.39 -3.97
N ASP A 261 -12.26 -20.22 -3.76
CA ASP A 261 -12.14 -21.53 -4.39
C ASP A 261 -12.84 -22.60 -3.54
N GLU A 262 -13.33 -23.67 -4.18
CA GLU A 262 -14.07 -24.75 -3.51
C GLU A 262 -13.21 -25.50 -2.47
N ASP A 263 -11.90 -25.65 -2.71
CA ASP A 263 -10.99 -26.26 -1.75
C ASP A 263 -10.68 -25.32 -0.60
N GLN A 264 -10.56 -24.01 -0.85
CA GLN A 264 -10.38 -23.02 0.22
C GLN A 264 -11.61 -22.96 1.14
N ALA A 265 -12.82 -23.04 0.58
CA ALA A 265 -14.07 -22.97 1.32
C ALA A 265 -14.18 -24.02 2.45
N LYS A 266 -13.50 -25.16 2.33
CA LYS A 266 -13.49 -26.25 3.33
C LYS A 266 -12.78 -25.87 4.63
N TYR A 267 -11.86 -24.91 4.60
CA TYR A 267 -11.02 -24.53 5.74
C TYR A 267 -11.35 -23.16 6.33
N LEU A 268 -12.17 -22.36 5.64
CA LEU A 268 -12.54 -21.03 6.10
C LEU A 268 -13.68 -21.09 7.12
N PRO A 269 -13.65 -20.28 8.19
CA PRO A 269 -14.78 -20.15 9.10
C PRO A 269 -15.98 -19.54 8.38
N SER A 270 -17.19 -19.85 8.83
CA SER A 270 -18.44 -19.31 8.25
C SER A 270 -18.55 -17.78 8.36
N THR A 271 -17.69 -17.14 9.14
CA THR A 271 -17.58 -15.68 9.32
C THR A 271 -16.55 -15.03 8.40
N ASP A 272 -15.84 -15.79 7.55
CA ASP A 272 -14.93 -15.22 6.56
C ASP A 272 -15.67 -14.29 5.59
N THR A 273 -15.01 -13.19 5.21
CA THR A 273 -15.62 -12.16 4.34
C THR A 273 -16.07 -12.74 3.01
N ARG A 274 -15.41 -13.77 2.50
CA ARG A 274 -15.74 -14.41 1.22
C ARG A 274 -17.14 -15.03 1.20
N PHE A 275 -17.72 -15.32 2.36
CA PHE A 275 -19.08 -15.86 2.47
C PHE A 275 -20.17 -14.79 2.58
N ARG A 276 -19.82 -13.49 2.58
CA ARG A 276 -20.82 -12.41 2.64
C ARG A 276 -21.61 -12.29 1.32
N PRO A 277 -22.93 -12.53 1.32
CA PRO A 277 -23.72 -12.55 0.10
C PRO A 277 -23.94 -11.16 -0.51
N ASP A 278 -23.89 -10.09 0.29
CA ASP A 278 -24.04 -8.72 -0.20
C ASP A 278 -22.80 -8.20 -0.96
N GLN A 279 -21.65 -8.85 -0.77
CA GLN A 279 -20.40 -8.53 -1.44
C GLN A 279 -20.09 -9.45 -2.63
N ARG A 280 -20.82 -10.57 -2.77
CA ARG A 280 -20.58 -11.62 -3.78
C ARG A 280 -21.33 -11.37 -5.07
#